data_AF-A0A2V4CZS9-F1
#
_entry.id   AF-A0A2V4CZS9-F1
#
_cell.length_a   1.000
_cell.length_b   1.000
_cell.length_c   1.000
_cell.angle_alpha   90.00
_cell.angle_beta   90.00
_cell.angle_gamma   90.00
#
_symmetry.space_group_name_H-M   'P 1'
#
loop_
_entity.id
_entity.type
_entity.pdbx_description
1 polymer ?
#
loop_
_entity_poly.entity_id
_entity_poly.type
_entity_poly.pdbx_seq_one_letter_code
_entity_poly.pdbx_strand_id
1 'polypeptide(L)' 'MLDYSELYDYLRKEKYSEQLQNLPSNFLDVFTIYSKEMKNKLNKNDSFSDDILMEKKQYENSLSIFRELILRRKKKIL' A
#
# COMPACT_ATOMS: atom_id res chain seq x y z
N MET A 1 -8.14 -5.17 -8.48
CA MET A 1 -7.04 -5.73 -7.66
C MET A 1 -6.12 -4.56 -7.41
N LEU A 2 -5.84 -4.23 -6.15
CA LEU A 2 -5.03 -3.06 -5.82
C LEU A 2 -3.62 -3.22 -6.38
N ASP A 3 -3.10 -2.19 -7.05
CA ASP A 3 -1.69 -2.12 -7.42
C ASP A 3 -0.93 -1.01 -6.67
N TYR A 4 0.39 -0.98 -6.86
CA TYR A 4 1.27 -0.02 -6.19
C TYR A 4 0.97 1.43 -6.60
N SER A 5 0.59 1.66 -7.86
CA SER A 5 0.30 3.00 -8.39
C SER A 5 -1.01 3.52 -7.81
N GLU A 6 -2.05 2.69 -7.74
CA GLU A 6 -3.32 2.99 -7.09
C GLU A 6 -3.12 3.31 -5.59
N LEU A 7 -2.31 2.51 -4.88
CA LEU A 7 -1.99 2.75 -3.49
C LEU A 7 -1.28 4.10 -3.29
N TYR A 8 -0.33 4.44 -4.16
CA TYR A 8 0.32 5.74 -4.17
C TYR A 8 -0.66 6.88 -4.47
N ASP A 9 -1.56 6.69 -5.42
CA ASP A 9 -2.57 7.68 -5.79
C ASP A 9 -3.55 7.96 -4.65
N TYR A 10 -3.95 6.94 -3.88
CA TYR A 10 -4.76 7.13 -2.67
C TYR A 10 -4.04 8.00 -1.65
N LEU A 11 -2.76 7.73 -1.38
CA LEU A 11 -1.96 8.56 -0.47
C LEU A 11 -1.81 9.98 -1.01
N ARG A 12 -1.54 10.14 -2.31
CA ARG A 12 -1.38 11.45 -2.94
C ARG A 12 -2.65 12.28 -2.78
N LYS A 13 -3.81 11.72 -3.15
CA LYS A 13 -5.11 12.40 -2.99
C LYS A 13 -5.37 12.77 -1.53
N GLU A 14 -5.07 11.87 -0.60
CA GLU A 14 -5.22 12.14 0.83
C GLU A 14 -4.30 13.27 1.29
N LYS A 15 -3.05 13.29 0.83
CA LYS A 15 -2.02 14.25 1.23
C LYS A 15 -2.32 15.68 0.75
N TYR A 16 -2.85 15.82 -0.47
CA TYR A 16 -3.05 17.12 -1.12
C TYR A 16 -4.50 17.62 -1.04
N SER A 17 -5.37 16.91 -0.31
CA SER A 17 -6.70 17.40 0.03
C SER A 17 -6.77 17.76 1.51
N GLU A 18 -7.48 18.82 1.84
CA GLU A 18 -7.82 19.16 3.23
C GLU A 18 -8.92 18.24 3.76
N GLN A 19 -9.91 17.93 2.92
CA GLN A 19 -11.03 17.06 3.25
C GLN A 19 -10.62 15.58 3.24
N LEU A 20 -11.34 14.76 3.99
CA LEU A 20 -11.16 13.31 3.97
C LEU A 20 -11.51 12.76 2.59
N GLN A 21 -10.59 12.06 1.95
CA GLN A 21 -10.84 11.50 0.62
C GLN A 21 -11.71 10.25 0.69
N ASN A 22 -12.47 10.00 -0.38
CA ASN A 22 -13.23 8.76 -0.50
C ASN A 22 -12.27 7.61 -0.83
N LEU A 23 -12.35 6.55 -0.03
CA LEU A 23 -11.73 5.26 -0.33
C LEU A 23 -12.83 4.24 -0.60
N PRO A 24 -12.57 3.22 -1.42
CA PRO A 24 -13.48 2.08 -1.55
C PRO A 24 -13.82 1.49 -0.17
N SER A 25 -15.08 1.12 0.04
CA SER A 25 -15.55 0.58 1.33
C SER A 25 -14.81 -0.69 1.74
N ASN A 26 -14.36 -1.47 0.76
CA ASN A 26 -13.57 -2.70 0.94
C ASN A 26 -12.04 -2.46 0.85
N PHE A 27 -11.57 -1.21 0.93
CA PHE A 27 -10.15 -0.89 0.74
C PHE A 27 -9.22 -1.70 1.66
N LEU A 28 -9.61 -1.89 2.93
CA LEU A 28 -8.82 -2.66 3.89
C LEU A 28 -8.70 -4.12 3.46
N ASP A 29 -9.81 -4.75 3.05
CA ASP A 29 -9.81 -6.14 2.59
C ASP A 29 -8.92 -6.31 1.36
N VAL A 30 -9.06 -5.40 0.40
CA VAL A 30 -8.25 -5.41 -0.83
C VAL A 30 -6.77 -5.20 -0.51
N PHE A 31 -6.41 -4.29 0.40
CA PHE A 31 -5.03 -4.08 0.81
C PHE A 31 -4.45 -5.30 1.55
N THR A 32 -5.24 -5.94 2.41
CA THR A 32 -4.82 -7.17 3.11
C THR A 32 -4.53 -8.30 2.13
N ILE A 33 -5.38 -8.48 1.11
CA ILE A 33 -5.16 -9.46 0.04
C ILE A 33 -3.88 -9.14 -0.73
N TYR A 34 -3.74 -7.90 -1.21
CA TYR A 34 -2.56 -7.42 -1.93
C TYR A 34 -1.25 -7.65 -1.14
N SER A 35 -1.24 -7.24 0.13
CA SER A 35 -0.08 -7.38 1.00
C SER A 35 0.30 -8.85 1.23
N LYS A 36 -0.70 -9.73 1.43
CA LYS A 36 -0.49 -11.17 1.59
C LYS A 36 0.07 -11.81 0.32
N GLU A 37 -0.44 -11.42 -0.84
CA GLU A 37 0.06 -11.91 -2.13
C GLU A 37 1.51 -11.51 -2.38
N MET A 38 1.87 -10.25 -2.15
CA MET A 38 3.25 -9.79 -2.26
C MET A 38 4.18 -10.54 -1.31
N LYS A 39 3.79 -10.69 -0.04
CA LYS A 39 4.56 -11.44 0.95
C LYS A 39 4.75 -12.90 0.53
N ASN A 40 3.70 -13.54 0.01
CA ASN A 40 3.77 -14.92 -0.46
C ASN A 40 4.68 -15.08 -1.68
N LYS A 41 4.71 -14.11 -2.60
CA LYS A 41 5.64 -14.11 -3.74
C LYS A 41 7.09 -14.04 -3.26
N LEU A 42 7.38 -13.12 -2.35
CA LEU A 42 8.73 -12.97 -1.78
C LEU A 42 9.20 -14.23 -1.04
N ASN A 43 8.29 -14.91 -0.33
CA ASN A 43 8.62 -16.13 0.42
C ASN A 43 8.81 -17.38 -0.46
N LYS A 44 8.28 -17.39 -1.69
CA LYS A 44 8.41 -18.53 -2.61
C LYS A 44 9.68 -18.47 -3.45
N ASN A 45 10.35 -17.33 -3.46
CA ASN A 45 11.51 -17.08 -4.29
C ASN A 45 12.79 -17.13 -3.44
N ASP A 46 13.41 -18.32 -3.33
CA ASP A 46 14.66 -18.53 -2.59
C ASP A 46 15.92 -18.08 -3.36
N SER A 47 15.78 -17.69 -4.63
CA SER A 47 16.89 -17.13 -5.40
C SER A 47 17.11 -15.66 -5.06
N PHE A 48 18.35 -15.25 -4.81
CA PHE A 48 18.68 -13.83 -4.71
C PHE A 48 18.90 -13.28 -6.12
N SER A 49 17.88 -12.61 -6.69
CA SER A 49 18.01 -11.82 -7.91
C SER A 49 17.72 -10.34 -7.62
N ASP A 50 18.22 -9.45 -8.48
CA ASP A 50 17.95 -8.00 -8.39
C ASP A 50 16.45 -7.69 -8.48
N ASP A 51 15.70 -8.50 -9.23
CA ASP A 51 14.24 -8.41 -9.34
C ASP A 51 13.56 -8.62 -7.99
N ILE A 52 14.01 -9.61 -7.20
CA ILE A 52 13.44 -9.91 -5.88
C ILE A 52 13.78 -8.82 -4.87
N LEU A 53 14.96 -8.21 -4.97
CA LEU A 53 15.31 -7.04 -4.17
C LEU A 53 14.40 -5.85 -4.49
N MET A 54 14.11 -5.61 -5.77
CA MET A 54 13.16 -4.59 -6.20
C MET A 54 11.74 -4.87 -5.68
N GLU A 55 11.26 -6.10 -5.82
CA GLU A 55 9.93 -6.50 -5.33
C GLU A 55 9.82 -6.36 -3.81
N LYS A 56 10.87 -6.73 -3.06
CA LYS A 56 10.92 -6.57 -1.60
C LYS A 56 10.84 -5.11 -1.21
N LYS A 57 11.60 -4.25 -1.90
CA LYS A 57 11.55 -2.80 -1.69
C LYS A 57 10.17 -2.24 -2.01
N GLN A 58 9.52 -2.70 -3.08
CA GLN A 58 8.16 -2.29 -3.43
C GLN A 58 7.14 -2.71 -2.37
N TYR A 59 7.29 -3.92 -1.80
CA TYR A 59 6.45 -4.39 -0.70
C TYR A 59 6.63 -3.54 0.57
N GLU A 60 7.87 -3.27 0.97
CA GLU A 60 8.17 -2.40 2.12
C GLU A 60 7.63 -0.98 1.93
N ASN A 61 7.81 -0.42 0.73
CA ASN A 61 7.25 0.88 0.36
C ASN A 61 5.71 0.88 0.42
N SER A 62 5.06 -0.20 -0.04
CA SER A 62 3.60 -0.33 0.03
C SER A 62 3.09 -0.28 1.48
N LEU A 63 3.78 -0.97 2.41
CA LEU A 63 3.45 -0.93 3.82
C LEU A 63 3.63 0.48 4.42
N SER A 64 4.68 1.18 3.99
CA SER A 64 4.94 2.56 4.42
C SER A 64 3.85 3.52 3.94
N ILE A 65 3.48 3.45 2.65
CA ILE A 65 2.43 4.26 2.04
C ILE A 65 1.09 4.03 2.76
N PHE A 66 0.74 2.77 3.03
CA PHE A 66 -0.48 2.43 3.76
C PHE A 66 -0.50 3.05 5.16
N ARG A 67 0.60 2.93 5.92
CA ARG A 67 0.69 3.54 7.27
C ARG A 67 0.53 5.06 7.22
N GLU A 68 1.18 5.72 6.26
CA GLU A 68 1.05 7.17 6.10
C GLU A 68 -0.39 7.57 5.74
N LEU A 69 -1.02 6.84 4.83
CA LEU A 69 -2.41 7.06 4.42
C LEU A 69 -3.35 7.00 5.64
N ILE A 70 -3.27 5.94 6.44
CA ILE A 70 -4.10 5.78 7.63
C ILE A 70 -3.84 6.88 8.67
N LEU A 71 -2.58 7.28 8.87
CA LEU A 71 -2.21 8.34 9.81
C LEU A 71 -2.78 9.70 9.37
N ARG A 72 -2.70 10.04 8.08
CA ARG A 72 -3.29 11.27 7.54
C ARG A 72 -4.80 11.27 7.67
N ARG A 73 -5.46 10.17 7.33
CA ARG A 73 -6.92 10.02 7.51
C ARG A 73 -7.33 10.20 8.96
N LYS A 74 -6.62 9.57 9.90
CA LYS A 74 -6.88 9.72 11.34
C LYS A 74 -6.81 11.19 11.77
N LYS A 75 -5.83 11.94 11.29
CA LYS A 75 -5.67 13.37 11.61
C LYS A 75 -6.79 14.27 11.06
N LYS A 76 -7.49 13.85 10.01
CA LYS A 76 -8.63 14.59 9.44
C LYS A 76 -9.98 14.22 10.06
N ILE A 77 -10.05 13.07 10.71
CA ILE A 77 -11.26 12.57 11.38
C ILE A 77 -11.37 13.12 12.80
N LEU A 78 -10.23 13.28 13.48
CA LEU A 78 -10.11 13.89 14.81
C LEU A 78 -10.10 15.41 14.70
#